data_AF-L7JTA1-F1
#
_entry.id   AF-L7JTA1-F1
#
_cell.length_a   1.000
_cell.length_b   1.000
_cell.length_c   1.000
_cell.angle_alpha   90.00
_cell.angle_beta   90.00
_cell.angle_gamma   90.00
#
_symmetry.space_group_name_H-M   'P 1'
#
loop_
_entity.id
_entity.type
_entity.pdbx_description
1 polymer ?
#
loop_
_entity_poly.entity_id
_entity_poly.type
_entity_poly.pdbx_seq_one_letter_code
_entity_poly.pdbx_strand_id
1 'polypeptide(L)'
;MINFTICNAFIIKSTRFLPTIYTVHMTRVSIYPASILELNETIGEFSINNCIDPVNFDGAHYFKAIEIGVPMYKFGMPERNFHFKRIDSERTGCLSLSNLEIHETIHFGPHIAKLEFYDVTVSEMNYIIINENFKTIQIIACKGHFIIPGIFSDRESHAIYIADYICYLKITKTKKGSFDIFLDSFKFDKLVIEMNINTAEFNQVTIAESLLINSQRCKNLVLNSFMGRLFIPNIASFNELKLFNLQKLYMSYKVAFPIEQASAMQNTPMSGDQNINVLDSSTKIHIPIIKNNHFENIFVSKCSFPINIANVLRNVITNVCLFPVVSESEFYLTNHNSKKLSKLKLVNNRVCGIWQLESDVRFLSLVGITSDEDSKL
;
A
#
# COMPACT_ATOMS: atom_id res chain seq x y z
N MET A 1 20.56 35.48 -9.53
CA MET A 1 20.68 34.03 -9.27
C MET A 1 21.48 33.43 -10.39
N ILE A 2 22.50 32.64 -10.08
CA ILE A 2 23.40 32.02 -11.07
C ILE A 2 23.00 30.57 -11.27
N ASN A 3 22.97 30.14 -12.53
CA ASN A 3 22.85 28.73 -12.92
C ASN A 3 24.25 28.19 -13.22
N PHE A 4 24.66 27.15 -12.51
CA PHE A 4 25.93 26.47 -12.71
C PHE A 4 25.69 25.15 -13.44
N THR A 5 26.44 24.90 -14.51
CA THR A 5 26.36 23.64 -15.26
C THR A 5 27.76 23.15 -15.55
N ILE A 6 28.00 21.86 -15.29
CA ILE A 6 29.27 21.19 -15.56
C ILE A 6 29.00 19.81 -16.16
N CYS A 7 29.78 19.46 -17.19
CA CYS A 7 29.62 18.20 -17.91
C CYS A 7 30.98 17.58 -18.24
N ASN A 8 31.08 16.25 -18.19
CA ASN A 8 32.29 15.48 -18.53
C ASN A 8 33.53 16.00 -17.76
N ALA A 9 33.40 16.15 -16.45
CA ALA A 9 34.43 16.76 -15.61
C ALA A 9 34.87 15.83 -14.48
N PHE A 10 36.08 16.07 -13.98
CA PHE A 10 36.66 15.36 -12.85
C PHE A 10 36.94 16.34 -11.71
N ILE A 11 36.27 16.18 -10.57
CA ILE A 11 36.40 17.03 -9.39
C ILE A 11 37.35 16.37 -8.40
N ILE A 12 38.58 16.90 -8.31
CA ILE A 12 39.68 16.32 -7.52
C ILE A 12 39.68 16.82 -6.06
N LYS A 13 39.04 17.96 -5.80
CA LYS A 13 39.05 18.62 -4.50
C LYS A 13 37.62 18.92 -4.06
N SER A 14 37.41 18.91 -2.75
CA SER A 14 36.16 19.36 -2.14
C SER A 14 35.78 20.74 -2.68
N THR A 15 34.52 20.87 -3.07
CA THR A 15 34.00 22.04 -3.77
C THR A 15 32.81 22.57 -2.99
N ARG A 16 32.84 23.87 -2.67
CA ARG A 16 31.76 24.59 -2.02
C ARG A 16 31.10 25.55 -2.99
N PHE A 17 29.80 25.41 -3.20
CA PHE A 17 29.05 26.31 -4.09
C PHE A 17 28.80 27.67 -3.43
N LEU A 18 29.10 28.76 -4.14
CA LEU A 18 28.89 30.12 -3.65
C LEU A 18 27.40 30.42 -3.42
N PRO A 19 27.02 31.21 -2.39
CA PRO A 19 25.62 31.57 -2.07
C PRO A 19 24.84 32.27 -3.20
N THR A 20 25.50 32.68 -4.27
CA THR A 20 24.85 33.28 -5.46
C THR A 20 24.36 32.24 -6.47
N ILE A 21 24.80 30.98 -6.33
CA ILE A 21 24.42 29.85 -7.15
C ILE A 21 23.11 29.27 -6.63
N TYR A 22 22.08 29.31 -7.46
CA TYR A 22 20.75 28.82 -7.13
C TYR A 22 20.47 27.45 -7.76
N THR A 23 20.96 27.23 -8.97
CA THR A 23 20.74 25.98 -9.71
C THR A 23 22.08 25.35 -10.06
N VAL A 24 22.21 24.05 -9.81
CA VAL A 24 23.41 23.25 -10.11
C VAL A 24 23.01 22.04 -10.95
N HIS A 25 23.57 21.94 -12.15
CA HIS A 25 23.40 20.78 -13.02
C HIS A 25 24.76 20.14 -13.33
N MET A 26 24.93 18.89 -12.93
CA MET A 26 26.14 18.11 -13.13
C MET A 26 25.81 16.90 -13.99
N THR A 27 26.57 16.63 -15.04
CA THR A 27 26.32 15.47 -15.93
C THR A 27 27.62 14.77 -16.29
N ARG A 28 27.71 13.46 -16.07
CA ARG A 28 28.93 12.68 -16.30
C ARG A 28 30.12 13.30 -15.56
N VAL A 29 29.89 13.68 -14.31
CA VAL A 29 30.93 14.18 -13.43
C VAL A 29 31.44 13.02 -12.58
N SER A 30 32.74 12.94 -12.44
CA SER A 30 33.42 12.02 -11.54
C SER A 30 34.03 12.84 -10.40
N ILE A 31 33.83 12.39 -9.18
CA ILE A 31 34.19 13.12 -7.96
C ILE A 31 35.15 12.24 -7.19
N TYR A 32 36.33 12.75 -6.89
CA TYR A 32 37.33 11.98 -6.17
C TYR A 32 36.75 11.48 -4.83
N PRO A 33 36.92 10.20 -4.43
CA PRO A 33 36.19 9.61 -3.29
C PRO A 33 36.33 10.35 -1.95
N ALA A 34 37.41 11.12 -1.75
CA ALA A 34 37.62 11.94 -0.55
C ALA A 34 37.12 13.40 -0.68
N SER A 35 36.59 13.78 -1.84
CA SER A 35 36.06 15.13 -2.10
C SER A 35 34.60 15.23 -1.67
N ILE A 36 34.27 16.37 -1.06
CA ILE A 36 32.93 16.69 -0.58
C ILE A 36 32.31 17.75 -1.50
N LEU A 37 31.03 17.58 -1.86
CA LEU A 37 30.24 18.64 -2.49
C LEU A 37 29.41 19.36 -1.43
N GLU A 38 29.91 20.51 -0.97
CA GLU A 38 29.19 21.33 -0.01
C GLU A 38 28.13 22.17 -0.73
N LEU A 39 26.87 21.73 -0.61
CA LEU A 39 25.70 22.46 -1.09
C LEU A 39 25.35 23.57 -0.10
N ASN A 40 25.25 24.82 -0.56
CA ASN A 40 24.80 25.90 0.30
C ASN A 40 23.27 25.89 0.48
N GLU A 41 22.78 26.58 1.51
CA GLU A 41 21.35 26.71 1.85
C GLU A 41 20.51 27.50 0.83
N THR A 42 21.13 28.19 -0.12
CA THR A 42 20.46 28.99 -1.15
C THR A 42 20.20 28.20 -2.44
N ILE A 43 20.81 27.02 -2.61
CA ILE A 43 20.56 26.16 -3.75
C ILE A 43 19.09 25.75 -3.75
N GLY A 44 18.39 26.18 -4.80
CA GLY A 44 17.01 25.85 -5.08
C GLY A 44 16.86 24.55 -5.85
N GLU A 45 17.82 24.24 -6.72
CA GLU A 45 17.76 23.05 -7.59
C GLU A 45 19.16 22.45 -7.77
N PHE A 46 19.26 21.14 -7.58
CA PHE A 46 20.48 20.37 -7.77
C PHE A 46 20.15 19.10 -8.54
N SER A 47 20.85 18.86 -9.65
CA SER A 47 20.81 17.57 -10.35
C SER A 47 22.22 17.08 -10.60
N ILE A 48 22.48 15.80 -10.29
CA ILE A 48 23.66 15.10 -10.76
C ILE A 48 23.24 13.85 -11.51
N ASN A 49 23.64 13.79 -12.78
CA ASN A 49 23.29 12.72 -13.71
C ASN A 49 24.58 12.00 -14.11
N ASN A 50 24.54 10.68 -14.18
CA ASN A 50 25.66 9.82 -14.53
C ASN A 50 26.91 10.08 -13.69
N CYS A 51 26.77 10.25 -12.37
CA CYS A 51 27.93 10.31 -11.49
C CYS A 51 28.61 8.94 -11.43
N ILE A 52 29.93 8.93 -11.66
CA ILE A 52 30.71 7.69 -11.71
C ILE A 52 31.10 7.25 -10.29
N ASP A 53 31.41 8.21 -9.42
CA ASP A 53 31.93 7.95 -8.07
C ASP A 53 30.93 8.34 -6.98
N PRO A 54 31.13 7.86 -5.74
CA PRO A 54 30.35 8.29 -4.58
C PRO A 54 30.37 9.81 -4.40
N VAL A 55 29.21 10.36 -4.07
CA VAL A 55 29.03 11.79 -3.82
C VAL A 55 28.72 11.99 -2.35
N ASN A 56 29.64 12.61 -1.61
CA ASN A 56 29.34 12.97 -0.24
C ASN A 56 28.67 14.36 -0.18
N PHE A 57 27.43 14.38 0.31
CA PHE A 57 26.62 15.59 0.54
C PHE A 57 26.68 16.08 2.00
N ASP A 58 27.74 15.76 2.74
CA ASP A 58 27.88 16.20 4.13
C ASP A 58 27.66 17.72 4.27
N GLY A 59 26.91 18.11 5.30
CA GLY A 59 26.49 19.50 5.52
C GLY A 59 25.33 20.01 4.66
N ALA A 60 24.81 19.23 3.71
CA ALA A 60 23.54 19.58 3.06
C ALA A 60 22.42 19.54 4.12
N HIS A 61 21.76 20.67 4.37
CA HIS A 61 20.71 20.79 5.41
C HIS A 61 19.57 19.75 5.31
N TYR A 62 19.46 19.04 4.18
CA TYR A 62 18.40 18.08 3.89
C TYR A 62 18.87 16.62 3.86
N PHE A 63 20.17 16.35 3.85
CA PHE A 63 20.74 15.01 3.70
C PHE A 63 21.92 14.83 4.65
N LYS A 64 21.91 13.77 5.46
CA LYS A 64 23.00 13.51 6.42
C LYS A 64 24.23 12.88 5.78
N ALA A 65 24.04 12.20 4.64
CA ALA A 65 24.99 11.74 3.64
C ALA A 65 24.15 10.92 2.65
N ILE A 66 24.53 10.89 1.36
CA ILE A 66 23.97 9.92 0.41
C ILE A 66 25.15 9.38 -0.36
N GLU A 67 25.74 8.29 0.12
CA GLU A 67 26.76 7.60 -0.64
C GLU A 67 26.11 6.95 -1.88
N ILE A 68 26.34 7.55 -3.05
CA ILE A 68 25.95 6.96 -4.34
C ILE A 68 26.94 5.84 -4.66
N GLY A 69 26.54 4.59 -4.43
CA GLY A 69 27.40 3.42 -4.51
C GLY A 69 28.23 3.25 -5.80
N VAL A 70 29.42 2.69 -5.61
CA VAL A 70 30.54 2.43 -6.53
C VAL A 70 30.10 1.72 -7.83
N PRO A 71 30.75 1.95 -8.98
CA PRO A 71 30.48 1.19 -10.19
C PRO A 71 31.18 -0.17 -10.13
N MET A 72 30.42 -1.27 -10.10
CA MET A 72 30.85 -2.42 -10.90
C MET A 72 30.62 -2.05 -12.36
N TYR A 73 31.72 -1.83 -13.09
CA TYR A 73 31.74 -1.58 -14.54
C TYR A 73 30.97 -2.67 -15.29
N LYS A 74 29.66 -2.50 -15.45
CA LYS A 74 28.86 -3.27 -16.40
C LYS A 74 28.53 -2.31 -17.55
N PHE A 75 29.12 -2.59 -18.70
CA PHE A 75 28.73 -1.93 -19.95
C PHE A 75 27.20 -2.02 -20.12
N GLY A 76 26.55 -0.88 -20.38
CA GLY A 76 25.10 -0.82 -20.63
C GLY A 76 24.21 -0.51 -19.42
N MET A 77 24.74 0.01 -18.31
CA MET A 77 23.90 0.42 -17.18
C MET A 77 23.07 1.69 -17.48
N PRO A 78 21.83 1.76 -16.95
CA PRO A 78 20.95 2.92 -17.08
C PRO A 78 21.52 4.15 -16.38
N GLU A 79 21.06 5.34 -16.79
CA GLU A 79 21.60 6.62 -16.31
C GLU A 79 21.31 6.84 -14.81
N ARG A 80 22.36 6.96 -13.98
CA ARG A 80 22.21 7.24 -12.54
C ARG A 80 21.79 8.68 -12.36
N ASN A 81 20.68 8.96 -11.71
CA ASN A 81 20.25 10.34 -11.47
C ASN A 81 19.92 10.57 -10.00
N PHE A 82 20.41 11.69 -9.50
CA PHE A 82 19.98 12.28 -8.24
C PHE A 82 19.52 13.70 -8.56
N HIS A 83 18.24 13.99 -8.30
CA HIS A 83 17.67 15.30 -8.55
C HIS A 83 16.86 15.77 -7.34
N PHE A 84 17.06 17.03 -6.99
CA PHE A 84 16.35 17.71 -5.93
C PHE A 84 15.95 19.11 -6.37
N LYS A 85 14.72 19.50 -6.03
CA LYS A 85 14.18 20.82 -6.33
C LYS A 85 13.34 21.37 -5.17
N ARG A 86 13.61 22.61 -4.78
CA ARG A 86 12.85 23.40 -3.80
C ARG A 86 11.68 24.11 -4.46
N ILE A 87 10.64 24.30 -3.66
CA ILE A 87 9.49 25.15 -4.02
C ILE A 87 9.72 26.55 -3.47
N ASP A 88 10.29 26.67 -2.26
CA ASP A 88 10.54 27.93 -1.58
C ASP A 88 11.73 27.81 -0.60
N SER A 89 12.00 28.87 0.16
CA SER A 89 13.09 28.91 1.13
C SER A 89 12.96 27.89 2.27
N GLU A 90 11.78 27.31 2.51
CA GLU A 90 11.53 26.41 3.64
C GLU A 90 11.22 24.97 3.21
N ARG A 91 10.85 24.74 1.94
CA ARG A 91 10.30 23.47 1.46
C ARG A 91 11.02 22.94 0.23
N THR A 92 11.51 21.73 0.37
CA THR A 92 11.88 20.86 -0.74
C THR A 92 10.61 20.37 -1.42
N GLY A 93 10.46 20.70 -2.69
CA GLY A 93 9.31 20.24 -3.47
C GLY A 93 9.39 18.77 -3.82
N CYS A 94 10.51 18.36 -4.38
CA CYS A 94 10.66 17.06 -5.00
C CYS A 94 12.10 16.56 -4.85
N LEU A 95 12.25 15.30 -4.45
CA LEU A 95 13.47 14.52 -4.55
C LEU A 95 13.20 13.32 -5.44
N SER A 96 14.09 13.09 -6.40
CA SER A 96 14.06 11.95 -7.31
C SER A 96 15.41 11.24 -7.27
N LEU A 97 15.38 9.94 -6.98
CA LEU A 97 16.51 9.04 -6.97
C LEU A 97 16.29 7.97 -8.04
N SER A 98 17.25 7.78 -8.94
CA SER A 98 17.14 6.75 -9.97
C SER A 98 18.42 5.97 -10.25
N ASN A 99 18.32 4.64 -10.36
CA ASN A 99 19.41 3.73 -10.68
C ASN A 99 20.56 3.82 -9.65
N LEU A 100 20.22 3.80 -8.35
CA LEU A 100 21.14 4.00 -7.25
C LEU A 100 21.17 2.80 -6.30
N GLU A 101 22.35 2.53 -5.75
CA GLU A 101 22.52 1.60 -4.62
C GLU A 101 22.86 2.38 -3.36
N ILE A 102 22.14 2.08 -2.28
CA ILE A 102 22.23 2.77 -0.98
C ILE A 102 22.79 1.77 0.04
N HIS A 103 23.95 2.12 0.61
CA HIS A 103 24.68 1.30 1.58
C HIS A 103 24.59 1.83 3.02
N GLU A 104 23.74 2.82 3.25
CA GLU A 104 23.53 3.42 4.56
C GLU A 104 22.04 3.72 4.79
N THR A 105 21.67 3.95 6.04
CA THR A 105 20.29 4.35 6.36
C THR A 105 20.10 5.84 6.12
N ILE A 106 19.16 6.17 5.25
CA ILE A 106 18.86 7.56 4.86
C ILE A 106 17.58 8.02 5.53
N HIS A 107 17.65 9.16 6.22
CA HIS A 107 16.50 9.82 6.82
C HIS A 107 16.10 11.04 5.98
N PHE A 108 14.92 10.98 5.35
CA PHE A 108 14.35 12.13 4.65
C PHE A 108 13.55 13.00 5.60
N GLY A 109 13.98 14.26 5.76
CA GLY A 109 13.37 15.23 6.66
C GLY A 109 11.96 15.69 6.25
N PRO A 110 11.24 16.39 7.15
CA PRO A 110 9.85 16.84 6.95
C PRO A 110 9.67 17.84 5.80
N HIS A 111 10.76 18.42 5.30
CA HIS A 111 10.74 19.43 4.25
C HIS A 111 10.50 18.85 2.85
N ILE A 112 10.61 17.54 2.65
CA ILE A 112 10.47 16.90 1.34
C ILE A 112 9.02 16.48 1.09
N ALA A 113 8.33 17.23 0.23
CA ALA A 113 6.93 16.98 -0.07
C ALA A 113 6.72 15.79 -1.02
N LYS A 114 7.60 15.61 -2.01
CA LYS A 114 7.49 14.55 -3.02
C LYS A 114 8.79 13.75 -3.09
N LEU A 115 8.67 12.43 -3.01
CA LEU A 115 9.77 11.46 -3.10
C LEU A 115 9.49 10.51 -4.25
N GLU A 116 10.45 10.36 -5.16
CA GLU A 116 10.39 9.43 -6.29
C GLU A 116 11.65 8.57 -6.29
N PHE A 117 11.48 7.24 -6.25
CA PHE A 117 12.54 6.26 -6.30
C PHE A 117 12.31 5.36 -7.51
N TYR A 118 13.32 5.24 -8.37
CA TYR A 118 13.27 4.43 -9.58
C TYR A 118 14.51 3.54 -9.68
N ASP A 119 14.36 2.22 -9.71
CA ASP A 119 15.51 1.30 -9.75
C ASP A 119 16.53 1.59 -8.62
N VAL A 120 16.02 1.78 -7.40
CA VAL A 120 16.84 2.04 -6.21
C VAL A 120 16.94 0.75 -5.39
N THR A 121 18.17 0.35 -5.07
CA THR A 121 18.45 -0.80 -4.22
C THR A 121 18.99 -0.33 -2.88
N VAL A 122 18.31 -0.69 -1.79
CA VAL A 122 18.77 -0.45 -0.42
C VAL A 122 19.38 -1.75 0.12
N SER A 123 20.60 -1.67 0.63
CA SER A 123 21.30 -2.81 1.23
C SER A 123 20.51 -3.42 2.38
N GLU A 124 20.66 -4.73 2.64
CA GLU A 124 19.79 -5.50 3.55
C GLU A 124 19.68 -4.92 4.97
N MET A 125 20.75 -4.36 5.52
CA MET A 125 20.75 -3.81 6.89
C MET A 125 20.35 -2.34 6.98
N ASN A 126 19.98 -1.73 5.86
CA ASN A 126 19.73 -0.30 5.75
C ASN A 126 18.29 0.01 5.37
N TYR A 127 17.91 1.26 5.63
CA TYR A 127 16.54 1.74 5.45
C TYR A 127 16.51 3.07 4.71
N ILE A 128 15.47 3.24 3.89
CA ILE A 128 14.99 4.57 3.52
C ILE A 128 13.86 4.95 4.48
N ILE A 129 14.05 6.02 5.24
CA ILE A 129 13.11 6.46 6.27
C ILE A 129 12.44 7.75 5.81
N ILE A 130 11.12 7.70 5.64
CA ILE A 130 10.32 8.82 5.12
C ILE A 130 9.57 9.50 6.26
N ASN A 131 9.64 10.82 6.34
CA ASN A 131 8.90 11.59 7.34
C ASN A 131 7.39 11.64 7.07
N GLU A 132 6.57 11.73 8.12
CA GLU A 132 5.10 11.79 8.09
C GLU A 132 4.48 12.94 7.27
N ASN A 133 5.25 13.99 7.01
CA ASN A 133 4.77 15.19 6.31
C ASN A 133 4.78 15.09 4.77
N PHE A 134 5.09 13.92 4.22
CA PHE A 134 5.10 13.71 2.77
C PHE A 134 3.70 13.97 2.14
N LYS A 135 3.72 14.46 0.90
CA LYS A 135 2.52 14.57 0.05
C LYS A 135 2.46 13.46 -0.98
N THR A 136 3.59 13.03 -1.53
CA THR A 136 3.62 11.97 -2.54
C THR A 136 4.88 11.12 -2.40
N ILE A 137 4.72 9.81 -2.44
CA ILE A 137 5.81 8.84 -2.55
C ILE A 137 5.54 7.99 -3.79
N GLN A 138 6.56 7.78 -4.61
CA GLN A 138 6.55 6.80 -5.70
C GLN A 138 7.79 5.92 -5.58
N ILE A 139 7.58 4.60 -5.59
CA ILE A 139 8.64 3.59 -5.58
C ILE A 139 8.41 2.69 -6.78
N ILE A 140 9.36 2.68 -7.71
CA ILE A 140 9.26 1.98 -8.98
C ILE A 140 10.49 1.10 -9.14
N ALA A 141 10.29 -0.19 -9.34
CA ALA A 141 11.38 -1.14 -9.55
C ALA A 141 12.49 -1.10 -8.49
N CYS A 142 12.15 -0.81 -7.23
CA CYS A 142 13.14 -0.72 -6.15
C CYS A 142 13.25 -2.02 -5.36
N LYS A 143 14.32 -2.16 -4.59
CA LYS A 143 14.55 -3.28 -3.67
C LYS A 143 15.03 -2.78 -2.31
N GLY A 144 14.67 -3.47 -1.23
CA GLY A 144 15.18 -3.22 0.12
C GLY A 144 14.10 -2.71 1.09
N HIS A 145 14.52 -2.04 2.17
CA HIS A 145 13.63 -1.64 3.27
C HIS A 145 13.23 -0.16 3.21
N PHE A 146 11.93 0.09 3.29
CA PHE A 146 11.34 1.43 3.29
C PHE A 146 10.46 1.61 4.53
N ILE A 147 10.79 2.55 5.40
CA ILE A 147 9.93 2.95 6.52
C ILE A 147 9.02 4.08 6.02
N ILE A 148 7.75 3.72 5.77
CA ILE A 148 6.71 4.65 5.32
C ILE A 148 5.69 4.81 6.45
N PRO A 149 5.48 6.04 6.97
CA PRO A 149 4.54 6.27 8.07
C PRO A 149 3.14 5.72 7.77
N GLY A 150 2.66 4.82 8.65
CA GLY A 150 1.34 4.21 8.55
C GLY A 150 1.23 3.05 7.56
N ILE A 151 2.31 2.59 6.93
CA ILE A 151 2.30 1.37 6.11
C ILE A 151 3.53 0.51 6.42
N PHE A 152 3.32 -0.73 6.82
CA PHE A 152 4.41 -1.64 7.16
C PHE A 152 4.05 -3.10 6.89
N SER A 153 5.05 -3.90 6.52
CA SER A 153 4.93 -5.35 6.36
C SER A 153 5.50 -6.11 7.56
N ASP A 154 6.47 -5.53 8.24
CA ASP A 154 7.08 -6.05 9.45
C ASP A 154 6.68 -5.22 10.67
N ARG A 155 6.24 -5.89 11.74
CA ARG A 155 5.83 -5.25 13.00
C ARG A 155 7.02 -4.77 13.83
N GLU A 156 8.18 -5.38 13.70
CA GLU A 156 9.35 -5.02 14.50
C GLU A 156 9.99 -3.75 13.93
N SER A 157 10.34 -3.77 12.65
CA SER A 157 10.97 -2.62 11.99
C SER A 157 10.01 -1.52 11.55
N HIS A 158 8.71 -1.79 11.48
CA HIS A 158 7.71 -0.90 10.84
C HIS A 158 8.10 -0.53 9.39
N ALA A 159 8.86 -1.39 8.72
CA ALA A 159 9.26 -1.21 7.34
C ALA A 159 8.39 -2.04 6.38
N ILE A 160 8.40 -1.61 5.13
CA ILE A 160 8.01 -2.41 3.97
C ILE A 160 9.29 -2.99 3.39
N TYR A 161 9.37 -4.32 3.28
CA TYR A 161 10.42 -4.98 2.53
C TYR A 161 9.98 -5.23 1.08
N ILE A 162 10.80 -4.81 0.12
CA ILE A 162 10.57 -5.01 -1.30
C ILE A 162 11.63 -5.96 -1.84
N ALA A 163 11.21 -7.16 -2.24
CA ALA A 163 12.11 -8.21 -2.74
C ALA A 163 12.25 -8.21 -4.28
N ASP A 164 11.17 -7.85 -5.00
CA ASP A 164 11.04 -7.98 -6.45
C ASP A 164 11.22 -6.63 -7.16
N TYR A 165 12.00 -6.58 -8.26
CA TYR A 165 12.25 -5.38 -9.06
C TYR A 165 11.09 -4.97 -10.00
N ILE A 166 9.98 -5.71 -10.00
CA ILE A 166 8.83 -5.43 -10.88
C ILE A 166 7.66 -5.01 -10.01
N CYS A 167 7.84 -3.92 -9.27
CA CYS A 167 6.82 -3.41 -8.37
C CYS A 167 6.62 -1.90 -8.56
N TYR A 168 5.39 -1.45 -8.34
CA TYR A 168 5.05 -0.03 -8.37
C TYR A 168 4.16 0.34 -7.19
N LEU A 169 4.70 1.15 -6.27
CA LEU A 169 3.97 1.73 -5.14
C LEU A 169 3.83 3.24 -5.37
N LYS A 170 2.61 3.74 -5.20
CA LYS A 170 2.35 5.18 -5.14
C LYS A 170 1.42 5.50 -3.98
N ILE A 171 1.81 6.48 -3.18
CA ILE A 171 1.00 7.00 -2.08
C ILE A 171 0.88 8.50 -2.27
N THR A 172 -0.34 9.02 -2.30
CA THR A 172 -0.61 10.46 -2.49
C THR A 172 -1.56 10.97 -1.42
N LYS A 173 -1.14 11.99 -0.67
CA LYS A 173 -1.97 12.69 0.31
C LYS A 173 -2.94 13.62 -0.40
N THR A 174 -4.23 13.39 -0.21
CA THR A 174 -5.31 14.24 -0.72
C THR A 174 -5.35 15.58 0.03
N LYS A 175 -6.04 16.58 -0.54
CA LYS A 175 -6.28 17.88 0.11
C LYS A 175 -7.02 17.76 1.46
N LYS A 176 -7.74 16.66 1.69
CA LYS A 176 -8.51 16.39 2.92
C LYS A 176 -7.69 15.63 3.98
N GLY A 177 -6.40 15.37 3.73
CA GLY A 177 -5.51 14.66 4.65
C GLY A 177 -5.63 13.12 4.61
N SER A 178 -6.59 12.56 3.87
CA SER A 178 -6.63 11.13 3.53
C SER A 178 -5.65 10.77 2.42
N PHE A 179 -5.41 9.48 2.17
CA PHE A 179 -4.40 8.99 1.24
C PHE A 179 -5.01 8.16 0.12
N ASP A 180 -4.53 8.37 -1.11
CA ASP A 180 -4.71 7.45 -2.23
C ASP A 180 -3.49 6.54 -2.30
N ILE A 181 -3.70 5.24 -2.25
CA ILE A 181 -2.67 4.21 -2.21
C ILE A 181 -2.86 3.31 -3.44
N PHE A 182 -1.80 3.10 -4.21
CA PHE A 182 -1.78 2.19 -5.35
C PHE A 182 -0.57 1.26 -5.23
N LEU A 183 -0.80 -0.05 -5.27
CA LEU A 183 0.22 -1.08 -5.28
C LEU A 183 0.01 -1.97 -6.50
N ASP A 184 1.08 -2.20 -7.26
CA ASP A 184 1.09 -3.13 -8.38
C ASP A 184 2.23 -4.13 -8.25
N SER A 185 1.90 -5.41 -8.45
CA SER A 185 2.84 -6.51 -8.57
C SER A 185 3.72 -6.74 -7.33
N PHE A 186 3.14 -6.53 -6.14
CA PHE A 186 3.81 -6.78 -4.86
C PHE A 186 3.51 -8.16 -4.29
N LYS A 187 4.49 -8.69 -3.55
CA LYS A 187 4.33 -9.84 -2.67
C LYS A 187 4.74 -9.47 -1.25
N PHE A 188 3.87 -9.75 -0.30
CA PHE A 188 4.15 -9.56 1.12
C PHE A 188 3.78 -10.81 1.90
N ASP A 189 4.45 -11.05 3.02
CA ASP A 189 3.92 -11.99 4.02
C ASP A 189 2.72 -11.36 4.71
N LYS A 190 2.88 -10.10 5.14
CA LYS A 190 1.86 -9.30 5.80
C LYS A 190 1.94 -7.86 5.32
N LEU A 191 0.81 -7.16 5.33
CA LEU A 191 0.76 -5.73 5.08
C LEU A 191 -0.25 -5.08 6.03
N VAL A 192 0.17 -4.04 6.74
CA VAL A 192 -0.68 -3.25 7.62
C VAL A 192 -0.73 -1.82 7.11
N ILE A 193 -1.93 -1.25 7.05
CA ILE A 193 -2.18 0.13 6.65
C ILE A 193 -2.97 0.83 7.77
N GLU A 194 -2.34 1.80 8.41
CA GLU A 194 -2.86 2.61 9.52
C GLU A 194 -3.04 4.07 9.12
N MET A 195 -3.43 4.29 7.87
CA MET A 195 -3.68 5.62 7.30
C MET A 195 -5.16 5.81 7.00
N ASN A 196 -5.65 7.04 7.05
CA ASN A 196 -7.00 7.35 6.55
C ASN A 196 -7.02 7.24 5.02
N ILE A 197 -7.72 6.25 4.47
CA ILE A 197 -7.70 5.94 3.04
C ILE A 197 -8.86 6.65 2.33
N ASN A 198 -8.54 7.37 1.26
CA ASN A 198 -9.53 7.81 0.29
C ASN A 198 -9.75 6.71 -0.76
N THR A 199 -8.69 6.27 -1.43
CA THR A 199 -8.72 5.13 -2.35
C THR A 199 -7.55 4.20 -2.07
N ALA A 200 -7.78 2.90 -1.98
CA ALA A 200 -6.72 1.90 -2.02
C ALA A 200 -6.95 0.94 -3.18
N GLU A 201 -5.94 0.79 -4.03
CA GLU A 201 -5.97 -0.07 -5.19
C GLU A 201 -4.78 -1.03 -5.16
N PHE A 202 -5.10 -2.33 -5.22
CA PHE A 202 -4.14 -3.41 -5.17
C PHE A 202 -4.26 -4.24 -6.46
N ASN A 203 -3.29 -4.11 -7.34
CA ASN A 203 -3.20 -4.81 -8.62
C ASN A 203 -2.14 -5.91 -8.57
N GLN A 204 -2.50 -7.15 -8.89
CA GLN A 204 -1.58 -8.29 -8.89
C GLN A 204 -0.81 -8.46 -7.57
N VAL A 205 -1.42 -8.07 -6.45
CA VAL A 205 -0.80 -8.13 -5.12
C VAL A 205 -1.07 -9.47 -4.47
N THR A 206 -0.02 -10.13 -3.97
CA THR A 206 -0.11 -11.36 -3.19
C THR A 206 0.29 -11.12 -1.74
N ILE A 207 -0.52 -11.56 -0.79
CA ILE A 207 -0.27 -11.46 0.64
C ILE A 207 -0.46 -12.83 1.28
N ALA A 208 0.63 -13.40 1.82
CA ALA A 208 0.63 -14.79 2.32
C ALA A 208 -0.24 -14.95 3.57
N GLU A 209 -0.10 -14.05 4.55
CA GLU A 209 -0.80 -14.10 5.82
C GLU A 209 -2.03 -13.19 5.86
N SER A 210 -1.83 -11.87 5.77
CA SER A 210 -2.91 -10.90 5.96
C SER A 210 -2.59 -9.48 5.50
N LEU A 211 -3.57 -8.88 4.82
CA LEU A 211 -3.72 -7.44 4.63
C LEU A 211 -4.62 -6.90 5.74
N LEU A 212 -4.08 -6.06 6.60
CA LEU A 212 -4.83 -5.39 7.65
C LEU A 212 -4.96 -3.90 7.33
N ILE A 213 -6.14 -3.45 6.96
CA ILE A 213 -6.46 -2.03 6.86
C ILE A 213 -7.06 -1.60 8.20
N ASN A 214 -6.19 -1.15 9.10
CA ASN A 214 -6.55 -0.65 10.42
C ASN A 214 -6.84 0.85 10.36
N SER A 215 -7.87 1.20 9.60
CA SER A 215 -8.27 2.58 9.35
C SER A 215 -9.74 2.77 9.63
N GLN A 216 -10.08 3.88 10.29
CA GLN A 216 -11.49 4.25 10.49
C GLN A 216 -12.17 4.61 9.16
N ARG A 217 -11.41 4.93 8.11
CA ARG A 217 -11.91 5.42 6.82
C ARG A 217 -11.19 4.76 5.64
N CYS A 218 -11.92 4.06 4.78
CA CYS A 218 -11.48 3.70 3.42
C CYS A 218 -12.65 3.87 2.48
N LYS A 219 -12.68 4.94 1.68
CA LYS A 219 -13.87 5.19 0.83
C LYS A 219 -13.93 4.23 -0.35
N ASN A 220 -12.81 4.03 -1.04
CA ASN A 220 -12.77 3.19 -2.21
C ASN A 220 -11.72 2.09 -2.02
N LEU A 221 -12.12 0.84 -2.20
CA LEU A 221 -11.20 -0.30 -2.22
C LEU A 221 -11.33 -1.05 -3.54
N VAL A 222 -10.21 -1.19 -4.23
CA VAL A 222 -10.10 -1.89 -5.51
C VAL A 222 -9.09 -3.02 -5.36
N LEU A 223 -9.55 -4.25 -5.57
CA LEU A 223 -8.72 -5.45 -5.58
C LEU A 223 -8.77 -6.07 -6.97
N ASN A 224 -7.66 -6.04 -7.71
CA ASN A 224 -7.54 -6.63 -9.04
C ASN A 224 -6.46 -7.70 -9.04
N SER A 225 -6.81 -8.95 -9.33
CA SER A 225 -5.87 -10.08 -9.23
C SER A 225 -5.18 -10.16 -7.87
N PHE A 226 -5.88 -9.74 -6.81
CA PHE A 226 -5.40 -9.83 -5.44
C PHE A 226 -5.49 -11.27 -4.94
N MET A 227 -4.43 -11.74 -4.28
CA MET A 227 -4.40 -13.03 -3.58
C MET A 227 -4.01 -12.81 -2.12
N GLY A 228 -4.80 -13.31 -1.18
CA GLY A 228 -4.43 -13.27 0.23
C GLY A 228 -5.61 -13.10 1.16
N ARG A 229 -5.32 -12.91 2.45
CA ARG A 229 -6.36 -12.63 3.44
C ARG A 229 -6.55 -11.13 3.63
N LEU A 230 -7.79 -10.67 3.72
CA LEU A 230 -8.09 -9.25 3.94
C LEU A 230 -8.88 -9.05 5.24
N PHE A 231 -8.39 -8.14 6.07
CA PHE A 231 -8.92 -7.75 7.36
C PHE A 231 -9.09 -6.23 7.38
N ILE A 232 -10.31 -5.77 7.63
CA ILE A 232 -10.61 -4.33 7.72
C ILE A 232 -11.48 -4.11 8.95
N PRO A 233 -10.91 -4.25 10.16
CA PRO A 233 -11.67 -4.04 11.38
C PRO A 233 -12.09 -2.57 11.47
N ASN A 234 -13.32 -2.33 11.93
CA ASN A 234 -13.79 -1.01 12.35
C ASN A 234 -13.90 0.07 11.26
N ILE A 235 -14.00 -0.30 9.99
CA ILE A 235 -14.24 0.69 8.95
C ILE A 235 -15.63 1.31 9.07
N ALA A 236 -15.66 2.63 9.23
CA ALA A 236 -16.88 3.39 9.45
C ALA A 236 -17.50 3.91 8.15
N SER A 237 -16.89 3.73 6.98
CA SER A 237 -17.48 4.15 5.71
C SER A 237 -16.72 3.55 4.53
N PHE A 238 -17.46 2.96 3.60
CA PHE A 238 -17.04 2.65 2.24
C PHE A 238 -18.04 3.25 1.27
N ASN A 239 -17.55 3.93 0.23
CA ASN A 239 -18.36 4.38 -0.89
C ASN A 239 -18.35 3.32 -2.00
N GLU A 240 -17.19 2.75 -2.30
CA GLU A 240 -17.01 1.83 -3.42
C GLU A 240 -16.12 0.63 -3.07
N LEU A 241 -16.59 -0.57 -3.43
CA LEU A 241 -15.80 -1.80 -3.38
C LEU A 241 -15.78 -2.43 -4.77
N LYS A 242 -14.59 -2.58 -5.36
CA LYS A 242 -14.39 -3.22 -6.66
C LYS A 242 -13.49 -4.44 -6.52
N LEU A 243 -13.97 -5.58 -6.99
CA LEU A 243 -13.28 -6.87 -6.96
C LEU A 243 -13.16 -7.41 -8.39
N PHE A 244 -11.93 -7.65 -8.86
CA PHE A 244 -11.65 -8.11 -10.22
C PHE A 244 -10.67 -9.27 -10.23
N ASN A 245 -10.91 -10.26 -11.09
CA ASN A 245 -9.97 -11.34 -11.41
C ASN A 245 -9.42 -12.07 -10.17
N LEU A 246 -10.24 -12.22 -9.13
CA LEU A 246 -9.79 -12.82 -7.88
C LEU A 246 -9.78 -14.35 -8.01
N GLN A 247 -8.60 -14.94 -7.77
CA GLN A 247 -8.44 -16.41 -7.77
C GLN A 247 -8.63 -17.00 -6.38
N LYS A 248 -8.10 -16.33 -5.35
CA LYS A 248 -8.20 -16.71 -3.94
C LYS A 248 -8.25 -15.45 -3.10
N LEU A 249 -9.33 -15.25 -2.38
CA LEU A 249 -9.42 -14.25 -1.33
C LEU A 249 -9.83 -15.00 -0.06
N TYR A 250 -9.41 -14.55 1.11
CA TYR A 250 -9.98 -15.04 2.37
C TYR A 250 -10.29 -13.81 3.20
N MET A 251 -11.56 -13.59 3.50
CA MET A 251 -11.91 -12.53 4.43
C MET A 251 -12.39 -13.17 5.71
N SER A 252 -11.76 -12.76 6.80
CA SER A 252 -12.11 -13.24 8.14
C SER A 252 -12.65 -12.07 8.95
N TYR A 253 -13.76 -12.33 9.64
CA TYR A 253 -14.51 -11.34 10.38
C TYR A 253 -14.18 -11.36 11.88
N LYS A 254 -13.10 -12.01 12.33
CA LYS A 254 -12.78 -12.10 13.76
C LYS A 254 -12.48 -10.71 14.34
N VAL A 255 -13.55 -10.00 14.68
CA VAL A 255 -13.57 -8.89 15.62
C VAL A 255 -13.21 -9.55 16.95
N ALA A 256 -11.97 -9.37 17.38
CA ALA A 256 -11.62 -9.62 18.76
C ALA A 256 -12.45 -8.63 19.60
N PHE A 257 -13.57 -9.09 20.13
CA PHE A 257 -14.19 -8.39 21.24
C PHE A 257 -13.22 -8.52 22.41
N PRO A 258 -12.80 -7.42 23.06
CA PRO A 258 -12.29 -7.53 24.40
C PRO A 258 -13.48 -8.06 25.23
N ILE A 259 -13.42 -9.34 25.60
CA ILE A 259 -14.32 -9.87 26.62
C ILE A 259 -13.86 -9.22 27.91
N GLU A 260 -14.42 -8.05 28.21
CA GLU A 260 -14.39 -7.51 29.57
C GLU A 260 -15.18 -8.47 30.45
N GLN A 261 -14.44 -9.26 31.22
CA GLN A 261 -14.84 -9.90 32.47
C GLN A 261 -16.27 -10.46 32.51
N ALA A 262 -16.46 -11.63 31.89
CA ALA A 262 -17.46 -12.56 32.39
C ALA A 262 -16.91 -13.18 33.69
N SER A 263 -17.54 -12.77 34.79
CA SER A 263 -17.33 -13.22 36.16
C SER A 263 -17.09 -14.72 36.29
N ALA A 264 -16.14 -15.04 37.18
CA ALA A 264 -15.86 -16.38 37.68
C ALA A 264 -17.14 -17.14 38.06
N MET A 265 -17.34 -18.30 37.45
CA MET A 265 -17.93 -19.45 38.12
C MET A 265 -17.11 -20.68 37.78
N GLN A 266 -16.55 -21.27 38.83
CA GLN A 266 -15.80 -22.52 38.82
C GLN A 266 -16.70 -23.67 38.33
N ASN A 267 -16.17 -24.60 37.53
CA ASN A 267 -15.80 -25.93 38.03
C ASN A 267 -15.38 -26.93 36.93
N THR A 268 -14.30 -27.63 37.29
CA THR A 268 -13.83 -28.99 36.91
C THR A 268 -13.22 -29.30 35.53
N PRO A 269 -12.03 -29.96 35.51
CA PRO A 269 -11.36 -30.43 34.31
C PRO A 269 -11.83 -31.84 33.94
N MET A 270 -12.22 -32.05 32.68
CA MET A 270 -12.18 -33.38 32.08
C MET A 270 -11.27 -33.36 30.87
N SER A 271 -10.21 -34.15 31.02
CA SER A 271 -9.28 -34.57 29.98
C SER A 271 -10.04 -35.28 28.86
N GLY A 272 -9.81 -34.86 27.63
CA GLY A 272 -10.25 -35.57 26.43
C GLY A 272 -9.44 -35.09 25.26
N ASP A 273 -8.31 -35.75 25.00
CA ASP A 273 -7.57 -35.64 23.75
C ASP A 273 -8.52 -36.03 22.60
N GLN A 274 -9.05 -35.02 21.91
CA GLN A 274 -9.66 -35.21 20.60
C GLN A 274 -8.90 -34.34 19.60
N ASN A 275 -8.00 -35.01 18.86
CA ASN A 275 -7.45 -34.51 17.61
C ASN A 275 -8.58 -34.37 16.59
N ILE A 276 -9.26 -33.23 16.62
CA ILE A 276 -10.17 -32.83 15.57
C ILE A 276 -9.31 -32.30 14.42
N ASN A 277 -8.97 -33.18 13.48
CA ASN A 277 -8.56 -32.77 12.14
C ASN A 277 -9.77 -32.12 11.45
N VAL A 278 -9.95 -30.82 11.68
CA VAL A 278 -10.89 -29.99 10.92
C VAL A 278 -10.33 -29.88 9.51
N LEU A 279 -10.80 -30.75 8.63
CA LEU A 279 -10.56 -30.67 7.19
C LEU A 279 -11.31 -29.43 6.68
N ASP A 280 -10.57 -28.33 6.54
CA ASP A 280 -11.09 -27.01 6.18
C ASP A 280 -11.49 -26.98 4.68
N SER A 281 -12.63 -27.60 4.36
CA SER A 281 -13.03 -27.95 2.99
C SER A 281 -14.01 -26.98 2.32
N SER A 282 -14.16 -25.74 2.81
CA SER A 282 -14.92 -24.75 2.04
C SER A 282 -14.32 -23.34 2.12
N THR A 283 -13.73 -22.91 1.01
CA THR A 283 -13.19 -21.56 0.78
C THR A 283 -14.32 -20.54 0.56
N LYS A 284 -15.24 -20.41 1.52
CA LYS A 284 -16.27 -19.37 1.50
C LYS A 284 -15.68 -18.06 2.00
N ILE A 285 -15.78 -17.01 1.21
CA ILE A 285 -15.24 -15.68 1.55
C ILE A 285 -16.31 -14.84 2.21
N HIS A 286 -16.04 -14.42 3.44
CA HIS A 286 -16.91 -13.56 4.22
C HIS A 286 -16.42 -12.12 4.17
N ILE A 287 -17.03 -11.30 3.31
CA ILE A 287 -16.77 -9.86 3.36
C ILE A 287 -17.27 -9.31 4.72
N PRO A 288 -16.48 -8.51 5.45
CA PRO A 288 -16.83 -8.06 6.80
C PRO A 288 -18.14 -7.25 6.83
N ILE A 289 -18.87 -7.40 7.94
CA ILE A 289 -20.05 -6.58 8.27
C ILE A 289 -19.57 -5.17 8.57
N ILE A 290 -19.97 -4.21 7.75
CA ILE A 290 -19.57 -2.81 7.93
C ILE A 290 -20.70 -2.10 8.67
N LYS A 291 -20.42 -1.70 9.92
CA LYS A 291 -21.41 -1.14 10.85
C LYS A 291 -22.02 0.21 10.40
N ASN A 292 -21.58 0.77 9.28
CA ASN A 292 -22.08 2.05 8.78
C ASN A 292 -22.50 1.98 7.31
N ASN A 293 -23.77 2.30 7.08
CA ASN A 293 -24.59 1.84 5.96
C ASN A 293 -24.53 2.76 4.72
N HIS A 294 -23.35 3.02 4.17
CA HIS A 294 -23.17 4.01 3.09
C HIS A 294 -22.43 3.50 1.84
N PHE A 295 -22.62 2.23 1.46
CA PHE A 295 -22.16 1.76 0.16
C PHE A 295 -22.96 2.36 -0.98
N GLU A 296 -22.28 3.04 -1.91
CA GLU A 296 -22.90 3.56 -3.12
C GLU A 296 -22.83 2.53 -4.26
N ASN A 297 -21.69 1.84 -4.39
CA ASN A 297 -21.39 0.94 -5.50
C ASN A 297 -20.58 -0.30 -5.04
N ILE A 298 -21.04 -1.49 -5.45
CA ILE A 298 -20.29 -2.75 -5.35
C ILE A 298 -20.14 -3.32 -6.75
N PHE A 299 -18.90 -3.59 -7.15
CA PHE A 299 -18.58 -4.17 -8.45
C PHE A 299 -17.77 -5.45 -8.26
N VAL A 300 -18.23 -6.56 -8.86
CA VAL A 300 -17.55 -7.85 -8.79
C VAL A 300 -17.47 -8.45 -10.20
N SER A 301 -16.27 -8.77 -10.66
CA SER A 301 -16.09 -9.39 -11.98
C SER A 301 -14.98 -10.41 -12.06
N LYS A 302 -15.23 -11.50 -12.79
CA LYS A 302 -14.26 -12.55 -13.11
C LYS A 302 -13.62 -13.18 -11.86
N CYS A 303 -14.40 -13.38 -10.80
CA CYS A 303 -13.94 -14.08 -9.60
C CYS A 303 -14.20 -15.59 -9.76
N SER A 304 -13.23 -16.43 -9.40
CA SER A 304 -13.33 -17.90 -9.58
C SER A 304 -14.03 -18.61 -8.43
N PHE A 305 -14.51 -17.88 -7.41
CA PHE A 305 -15.12 -18.42 -6.21
C PHE A 305 -16.46 -17.70 -5.90
N PRO A 306 -17.39 -18.37 -5.19
CA PRO A 306 -18.61 -17.72 -4.72
C PRO A 306 -18.27 -16.65 -3.67
N ILE A 307 -18.83 -15.46 -3.86
CA ILE A 307 -18.68 -14.33 -2.93
C ILE A 307 -19.96 -14.21 -2.12
N ASN A 308 -19.86 -14.43 -0.80
CA ASN A 308 -20.99 -14.20 0.10
C ASN A 308 -21.07 -12.71 0.46
N ILE A 309 -21.91 -11.97 -0.28
CA ILE A 309 -22.16 -10.53 -0.05
C ILE A 309 -23.17 -10.30 1.09
N ALA A 310 -23.94 -11.33 1.51
CA ALA A 310 -24.99 -11.20 2.52
C ALA A 310 -24.47 -10.66 3.87
N ASN A 311 -23.23 -11.00 4.22
CA ASN A 311 -22.60 -10.51 5.45
C ASN A 311 -22.11 -9.07 5.36
N VAL A 312 -21.98 -8.46 4.18
CA VAL A 312 -21.48 -7.07 4.05
C VAL A 312 -22.43 -6.06 4.68
N LEU A 313 -23.71 -6.40 4.68
CA LEU A 313 -24.79 -5.45 4.93
C LEU A 313 -25.57 -5.73 6.23
N ARG A 314 -25.03 -6.58 7.11
CA ARG A 314 -25.74 -7.03 8.32
C ARG A 314 -25.89 -5.92 9.36
N ASN A 315 -27.11 -5.78 9.87
CA ASN A 315 -27.56 -4.78 10.84
C ASN A 315 -26.95 -4.99 12.25
N VAL A 316 -26.74 -3.89 12.98
CA VAL A 316 -26.22 -3.79 14.35
C VAL A 316 -27.27 -4.20 15.41
N ILE A 317 -28.53 -4.38 15.03
CA ILE A 317 -29.64 -4.43 16.00
C ILE A 317 -29.89 -5.82 16.62
N THR A 318 -29.52 -6.94 15.99
CA THR A 318 -29.91 -8.27 16.50
C THR A 318 -28.86 -9.04 17.28
N ASN A 319 -27.62 -8.55 17.38
CA ASN A 319 -26.55 -8.99 18.31
C ASN A 319 -26.37 -10.50 18.60
N VAL A 320 -26.85 -11.40 17.73
CA VAL A 320 -26.73 -12.86 17.87
C VAL A 320 -26.26 -13.44 16.54
N CYS A 321 -25.14 -14.16 16.57
CA CYS A 321 -24.66 -14.94 15.44
C CYS A 321 -24.61 -16.40 15.89
N LEU A 322 -25.50 -17.23 15.34
CA LEU A 322 -25.57 -18.65 15.65
C LEU A 322 -25.46 -19.47 14.36
N PHE A 323 -24.59 -20.49 14.45
CA PHE A 323 -24.56 -21.76 13.71
C PHE A 323 -23.70 -21.95 12.44
N PRO A 324 -23.21 -23.21 12.24
CA PRO A 324 -22.37 -23.62 11.12
C PRO A 324 -23.20 -23.87 9.85
N VAL A 325 -22.56 -23.70 8.69
CA VAL A 325 -23.26 -23.55 7.40
C VAL A 325 -23.07 -24.80 6.52
N VAL A 326 -24.17 -25.55 6.33
CA VAL A 326 -24.30 -26.69 5.40
C VAL A 326 -24.80 -26.20 4.02
N SER A 327 -24.71 -27.02 2.98
CA SER A 327 -24.90 -26.73 1.54
C SER A 327 -26.29 -26.26 1.05
N GLU A 328 -27.22 -25.87 1.92
CA GLU A 328 -28.60 -25.47 1.56
C GLU A 328 -28.92 -24.00 1.92
N SER A 329 -27.90 -23.15 2.04
CA SER A 329 -28.09 -21.80 2.58
C SER A 329 -28.58 -20.80 1.53
N GLU A 330 -29.66 -20.10 1.86
CA GLU A 330 -30.14 -18.91 1.18
C GLU A 330 -29.30 -17.69 1.60
N PHE A 331 -28.91 -16.85 0.64
CA PHE A 331 -28.11 -15.66 0.80
C PHE A 331 -28.97 -14.43 0.53
N TYR A 332 -29.07 -13.56 1.52
CA TYR A 332 -29.90 -12.37 1.45
C TYR A 332 -29.01 -11.12 1.32
N LEU A 333 -29.24 -10.32 0.28
CA LEU A 333 -28.57 -9.03 0.09
C LEU A 333 -29.48 -7.94 0.66
N THR A 334 -29.32 -7.65 1.94
CA THR A 334 -30.19 -6.73 2.68
C THR A 334 -29.59 -5.33 2.70
N ASN A 335 -30.36 -4.27 2.46
CA ASN A 335 -29.89 -2.89 2.68
C ASN A 335 -30.94 -2.16 3.48
N HIS A 336 -30.63 -1.84 4.74
CA HIS A 336 -31.60 -1.27 5.68
C HIS A 336 -31.51 0.25 5.84
N ASN A 337 -31.06 0.99 4.81
CA ASN A 337 -30.95 2.45 4.90
C ASN A 337 -31.76 3.23 3.87
N SER A 338 -32.19 4.44 4.23
CA SER A 338 -33.02 5.33 3.41
C SER A 338 -32.36 5.81 2.11
N LYS A 339 -31.02 5.68 2.00
CA LYS A 339 -30.29 5.83 0.74
C LYS A 339 -30.16 4.47 0.04
N LYS A 340 -31.01 4.29 -0.99
CA LYS A 340 -31.08 3.09 -1.84
C LYS A 340 -29.71 2.78 -2.48
N LEU A 341 -29.34 1.50 -2.50
CA LEU A 341 -28.15 1.03 -3.23
C LEU A 341 -28.36 1.37 -4.71
N SER A 342 -27.50 2.22 -5.26
CA SER A 342 -27.77 2.80 -6.57
C SER A 342 -27.48 1.82 -7.70
N LYS A 343 -26.47 0.95 -7.52
CA LYS A 343 -25.97 0.08 -8.57
C LYS A 343 -25.29 -1.18 -8.01
N LEU A 344 -25.77 -2.34 -8.43
CA LEU A 344 -25.11 -3.63 -8.27
C LEU A 344 -24.78 -4.18 -9.67
N LYS A 345 -23.50 -4.46 -9.92
CA LYS A 345 -23.07 -5.04 -11.21
C LYS A 345 -22.20 -6.27 -10.98
N LEU A 346 -22.69 -7.42 -11.45
CA LEU A 346 -22.02 -8.71 -11.44
C LEU A 346 -21.70 -9.10 -12.89
N VAL A 347 -20.43 -9.35 -13.19
CA VAL A 347 -19.99 -9.71 -14.56
C VAL A 347 -19.10 -10.95 -14.54
N ASN A 348 -19.50 -12.01 -15.24
CA ASN A 348 -18.79 -13.29 -15.36
C ASN A 348 -18.50 -13.93 -14.01
N ASN A 349 -19.55 -14.14 -13.20
CA ASN A 349 -19.47 -14.77 -11.88
C ASN A 349 -20.32 -16.04 -11.83
N ARG A 350 -19.90 -17.00 -11.00
CA ARG A 350 -20.67 -18.20 -10.66
C ARG A 350 -21.46 -17.96 -9.37
N VAL A 351 -22.77 -18.17 -9.43
CA VAL A 351 -23.69 -18.08 -8.29
C VAL A 351 -23.92 -19.48 -7.75
N CYS A 352 -23.72 -19.65 -6.44
CA CYS A 352 -24.02 -20.88 -5.72
C CYS A 352 -25.06 -20.57 -4.64
N GLY A 353 -26.11 -21.39 -4.56
CA GLY A 353 -27.19 -21.25 -3.59
C GLY A 353 -28.31 -20.32 -4.06
N ILE A 354 -29.23 -20.02 -3.15
CA ILE A 354 -30.34 -19.10 -3.40
C ILE A 354 -29.87 -17.70 -3.02
N TRP A 355 -29.99 -16.73 -3.92
CA TRP A 355 -29.70 -15.33 -3.68
C TRP A 355 -31.03 -14.59 -3.70
N GLN A 356 -31.25 -13.69 -2.76
CA GLN A 356 -32.42 -12.83 -2.73
C GLN A 356 -32.00 -11.40 -2.46
N LEU A 357 -32.47 -10.48 -3.30
CA LEU A 357 -32.29 -9.04 -3.11
C LEU A 357 -33.42 -8.52 -2.20
N GLU A 358 -33.11 -8.18 -0.95
CA GLU A 358 -34.10 -7.64 -0.01
C GLU A 358 -34.23 -6.10 -0.07
N SER A 359 -33.60 -5.45 -1.06
CA SER A 359 -33.65 -3.99 -1.20
C SER A 359 -33.83 -3.53 -2.64
N ASP A 360 -34.43 -2.35 -2.80
CA ASP A 360 -34.56 -1.64 -4.07
C ASP A 360 -33.17 -1.24 -4.60
N VAL A 361 -32.51 -2.16 -5.32
CA VAL A 361 -31.37 -1.83 -6.16
C VAL A 361 -31.88 -1.10 -7.39
N ARG A 362 -31.55 0.19 -7.53
CA ARG A 362 -32.02 1.00 -8.68
C ARG A 362 -31.50 0.49 -10.02
N PHE A 363 -30.33 -0.14 -10.02
CA PHE A 363 -29.71 -0.71 -11.21
C PHE A 363 -29.04 -2.04 -10.87
N LEU A 364 -29.62 -3.14 -11.32
CA LEU A 364 -29.03 -4.48 -11.28
C LEU A 364 -28.51 -4.82 -12.68
N SER A 365 -27.22 -5.11 -12.81
CA SER A 365 -26.63 -5.60 -14.05
C SER A 365 -25.95 -6.94 -13.81
N LEU A 366 -26.47 -7.96 -14.47
CA LEU A 366 -25.98 -9.33 -14.44
C LEU A 366 -25.51 -9.66 -15.86
N VAL A 367 -24.20 -9.88 -16.04
CA VAL A 367 -23.64 -10.18 -17.36
C VAL A 367 -22.81 -11.45 -17.25
N GLY A 368 -23.13 -12.49 -18.04
CA GLY A 368 -22.37 -13.74 -18.05
C GLY A 368 -22.39 -14.51 -16.72
N ILE A 369 -23.51 -14.50 -16.01
CA ILE A 369 -23.66 -15.24 -14.74
C ILE A 369 -23.92 -16.73 -15.03
N THR A 370 -23.21 -17.62 -14.34
CA THR A 370 -23.46 -19.06 -14.35
C THR A 370 -23.94 -19.52 -12.98
N SER A 371 -24.71 -20.59 -12.88
CA SER A 371 -25.23 -21.08 -11.59
C SER A 371 -25.07 -22.60 -11.46
N ASP A 372 -25.00 -23.08 -10.22
CA ASP A 372 -25.05 -24.53 -9.95
C ASP A 372 -26.49 -25.05 -10.07
N GLU A 373 -26.65 -26.37 -10.21
CA GLU A 373 -27.94 -27.02 -9.99
C GLU A 373 -28.48 -26.58 -8.61
N ASP A 374 -29.77 -26.26 -8.55
CA ASP A 374 -30.49 -25.71 -7.38
C ASP A 374 -30.18 -24.27 -6.95
N SER A 375 -29.33 -23.54 -7.68
CA SER A 375 -29.10 -22.12 -7.39
C SER A 375 -30.21 -21.22 -7.95
N LYS A 376 -30.60 -20.19 -7.19
CA LYS A 376 -31.63 -19.20 -7.55
C LYS A 376 -31.10 -17.78 -7.31
N LEU A 377 -31.62 -16.77 -8.01
CA LEU A 377 -31.27 -15.36 -7.84
C LEU A 377 -32.50 -14.48 -7.72
#